data_AF-A0A1G7R9U8-F1
#
_entry.id   AF-A0A1G7R9U8-F1
#
_cell.length_a   1.000
_cell.length_b   1.000
_cell.length_c   1.000
_cell.angle_alpha   90.00
_cell.angle_beta   90.00
_cell.angle_gamma   90.00
#
_symmetry.space_group_name_H-M   'P 1'
#
loop_
_entity.id
_entity.type
_entity.pdbx_description
1 polymer ?
#
loop_
_entity_poly.entity_id
_entity_poly.type
_entity_poly.pdbx_seq_one_letter_code
_entity_poly.pdbx_strand_id
1 'polypeptide(L)'
;MTEDDRKFVADFESRVRQLMMEYQALKAENDRLNDTLKSKDQTIQQLKEKNEQLASDYESLKVAKMIQISDSEMEDAQKRITKLVREIDRCISLIDV
;
A
#
# COMPACT_ATOMS: atom_id res chain seq x y z
N MET A 1 -69.40 16.90 3.64
CA MET A 1 -67.98 17.29 3.57
C MET A 1 -67.92 18.67 2.96
N THR A 2 -67.33 19.65 3.65
CA THR A 2 -67.31 21.05 3.22
C THR A 2 -66.25 21.28 2.13
N GLU A 3 -66.30 22.41 1.45
CA GLU A 3 -65.30 22.78 0.44
C GLU A 3 -63.90 22.99 1.07
N ASP A 4 -63.86 23.52 2.29
CA ASP A 4 -62.64 23.69 3.07
C ASP A 4 -61.99 22.35 3.44
N ASP A 5 -62.79 21.35 3.81
CA ASP A 5 -62.30 19.99 4.10
C ASP A 5 -61.62 19.38 2.87
N ARG A 6 -62.18 19.59 1.66
CA ARG A 6 -61.61 19.07 0.40
C ARG A 6 -60.28 19.72 0.07
N LYS A 7 -60.18 21.03 0.27
CA LYS A 7 -58.94 21.79 0.04
C LYS A 7 -57.84 21.36 1.01
N PHE A 8 -58.19 21.18 2.29
CA PHE A 8 -57.24 20.70 3.29
C PHE A 8 -56.69 19.31 2.95
N VAL A 9 -57.56 18.38 2.53
CA VAL A 9 -57.13 17.03 2.11
C VAL A 9 -56.21 17.08 0.90
N ALA A 10 -56.53 17.90 -0.11
CA ALA A 10 -55.68 18.05 -1.30
C ALA A 10 -54.30 18.64 -0.97
N ASP A 11 -54.24 19.66 -0.12
CA ASP A 11 -52.97 20.26 0.32
C ASP A 11 -52.13 19.28 1.14
N PHE A 12 -52.78 18.51 2.02
CA PHE A 12 -52.11 17.47 2.79
C PHE A 12 -51.54 16.38 1.89
N GLU A 13 -52.34 15.90 0.92
CA GLU A 13 -51.89 14.90 -0.04
C GLU A 13 -50.67 15.39 -0.84
N SER A 14 -50.69 16.65 -1.29
CA SER A 14 -49.55 17.25 -2.01
C SER A 14 -48.29 17.28 -1.14
N ARG A 15 -48.41 17.68 0.14
CA ARG A 15 -47.28 17.72 1.07
C ARG A 15 -46.71 16.33 1.36
N VAL A 16 -47.58 15.33 1.52
CA VAL A 16 -47.18 13.95 1.74
C VAL A 16 -46.47 13.38 0.50
N ARG A 17 -46.97 13.66 -0.71
CA ARG A 17 -46.29 13.29 -1.96
C ARG A 17 -44.91 13.94 -2.07
N GLN A 18 -44.79 15.23 -1.74
CA GLN A 18 -43.50 15.93 -1.72
C GLN A 18 -42.53 15.27 -0.74
N LEU A 19 -42.96 14.99 0.49
CA LEU A 19 -42.14 14.30 1.49
C LEU A 19 -41.67 12.92 1.02
N MET A 20 -42.53 12.15 0.34
CA MET A 20 -42.14 10.86 -0.22
C MET A 20 -41.07 11.00 -1.30
N MET A 21 -41.17 12.00 -2.18
CA MET A 21 -40.16 12.25 -3.21
C MET A 21 -38.81 12.64 -2.59
N GLU A 22 -38.81 13.54 -1.61
CA GLU A 22 -37.60 13.94 -0.88
C GLU A 22 -36.95 12.76 -0.15
N TYR A 23 -37.76 11.91 0.49
CA TYR A 23 -37.28 10.70 1.14
C TYR A 23 -36.65 9.71 0.15
N GLN A 24 -37.29 9.48 -1.00
CA GLN A 24 -36.74 8.60 -2.03
C GLN A 24 -35.41 9.13 -2.59
N ALA A 25 -35.31 10.44 -2.83
CA ALA A 25 -34.07 11.07 -3.26
C ALA A 25 -32.96 10.92 -2.21
N LEU A 26 -33.27 11.16 -0.94
CA LEU A 26 -32.31 11.02 0.15
C LEU A 26 -31.83 9.58 0.32
N LYS A 27 -32.75 8.61 0.18
CA LYS A 27 -32.41 7.19 0.23
C LYS A 27 -31.48 6.79 -0.93
N ALA A 28 -31.79 7.22 -2.15
CA ALA A 28 -30.95 6.94 -3.32
C ALA A 28 -29.55 7.55 -3.16
N GLU A 29 -29.45 8.75 -2.62
CA GLU A 29 -28.15 9.38 -2.35
C GLU A 29 -27.38 8.65 -1.25
N ASN A 30 -28.06 8.19 -0.19
CA ASN A 30 -27.42 7.39 0.86
C ASN A 30 -26.86 6.08 0.30
N ASP A 31 -27.63 5.38 -0.53
CA ASP A 31 -27.20 4.14 -1.18
C ASP A 31 -25.97 4.41 -2.07
N ARG A 32 -26.00 5.48 -2.88
CA ARG A 32 -24.87 5.90 -3.72
C ARG A 32 -23.61 6.23 -2.90
N LEU A 33 -23.78 6.93 -1.77
CA LEU A 33 -22.67 7.27 -0.88
C LEU A 33 -22.08 6.02 -0.23
N ASN A 34 -22.93 5.07 0.20
CA ASN A 34 -22.47 3.80 0.77
C ASN A 34 -21.68 2.98 -0.26
N ASP A 35 -22.12 2.92 -1.51
CA ASP A 35 -21.40 2.21 -2.57
C ASP A 35 -20.05 2.89 -2.88
N THR A 36 -20.03 4.22 -2.91
CA THR A 36 -18.79 5.00 -3.08
C THR A 36 -17.82 4.73 -1.93
N LEU A 37 -18.33 4.67 -0.69
CA LEU A 37 -17.52 4.41 0.51
C LEU A 37 -16.92 3.01 0.45
N LYS A 38 -17.71 1.98 0.13
CA LYS A 38 -17.22 0.61 -0.07
C LYS A 38 -16.13 0.52 -1.14
N SER A 39 -16.32 1.20 -2.28
CA SER A 39 -15.33 1.24 -3.36
C SER A 39 -14.01 1.88 -2.91
N LYS A 40 -14.09 2.98 -2.14
CA LYS A 40 -12.92 3.62 -1.54
C LYS A 40 -12.21 2.74 -0.53
N ASP A 41 -12.94 2.06 0.34
CA ASP A 41 -12.36 1.14 1.32
C ASP A 41 -11.62 -0.03 0.65
N GLN A 42 -12.19 -0.59 -0.42
CA GLN A 42 -11.52 -1.61 -1.24
C GLN A 42 -10.22 -1.09 -1.86
N THR A 43 -10.25 0.14 -2.39
CA THR A 43 -9.04 0.77 -2.96
C THR A 43 -7.98 1.00 -1.89
N ILE A 44 -8.38 1.47 -0.71
CA ILE A 44 -7.47 1.68 0.43
C ILE A 44 -6.82 0.35 0.83
N GLN A 45 -7.60 -0.73 0.89
CA GLN A 45 -7.09 -2.06 1.25
C GLN A 45 -6.05 -2.55 0.23
N GLN A 46 -6.34 -2.45 -1.06
CA GLN A 46 -5.40 -2.81 -2.12
C GLN A 46 -4.11 -1.99 -2.07
N LEU A 47 -4.21 -0.68 -1.80
CA LEU A 47 -3.04 0.19 -1.67
C LEU A 47 -2.19 -0.17 -0.45
N LYS A 48 -2.81 -0.55 0.68
CA LYS A 48 -2.10 -1.02 1.87
C LYS A 48 -1.32 -2.29 1.59
N GLU A 49 -1.96 -3.29 0.98
CA GLU A 49 -1.32 -4.56 0.60
C GLU A 49 -0.14 -4.32 -0.35
N LYS A 50 -0.31 -3.45 -1.35
CA LYS A 50 0.78 -3.08 -2.27
C LYS A 50 1.92 -2.37 -1.55
N ASN A 51 1.62 -1.52 -0.58
CA ASN A 51 2.63 -0.81 0.20
C ASN A 51 3.43 -1.77 1.09
N GLU A 52 2.76 -2.72 1.73
CA GLU A 52 3.41 -3.78 2.52
C GLU A 52 4.31 -4.66 1.65
N GLN A 53 3.83 -5.05 0.47
CA GLN A 53 4.64 -5.80 -0.49
C GLN A 53 5.89 -5.01 -0.92
N LEU A 54 5.72 -3.74 -1.30
CA LEU A 54 6.85 -2.89 -1.70
C LEU A 54 7.86 -2.67 -0.56
N ALA A 55 7.39 -2.56 0.68
CA ALA A 55 8.27 -2.47 1.84
C ALA A 55 9.08 -3.76 2.04
N SER A 56 8.45 -4.93 1.87
CA SER A 56 9.13 -6.22 1.93
C SER A 56 10.15 -6.41 0.81
N ASP A 57 9.78 -6.04 -0.43
CA ASP A 57 10.66 -6.09 -1.60
C ASP A 57 11.87 -5.17 -1.40
N TYR A 58 11.65 -3.98 -0.84
CA TYR A 58 12.72 -3.03 -0.54
C TYR A 58 13.71 -3.57 0.51
N GLU A 59 13.22 -4.14 1.62
CA GLU A 59 14.11 -4.73 2.61
C GLU A 59 14.88 -5.94 2.04
N SER A 60 14.23 -6.77 1.22
CA SER A 60 14.89 -7.87 0.52
C SER A 60 16.01 -7.37 -0.40
N LEU A 61 15.76 -6.30 -1.16
CA LEU A 61 16.75 -5.67 -2.03
C LEU A 61 17.92 -5.07 -1.23
N LYS A 62 17.63 -4.44 -0.10
CA LYS A 62 18.63 -3.87 0.81
C LYS A 62 19.55 -4.96 1.38
N VAL A 63 18.99 -6.09 1.81
CA VAL A 63 19.75 -7.26 2.26
C VAL A 63 20.61 -7.82 1.13
N ALA A 64 20.04 -8.02 -0.06
CA ALA A 64 20.79 -8.52 -1.22
C ALA A 64 21.98 -7.60 -1.57
N LYS A 65 21.77 -6.28 -1.50
CA LYS A 65 22.83 -5.29 -1.74
C LYS A 65 23.90 -5.30 -0.65
N MET A 66 23.54 -5.50 0.61
CA MET A 66 24.51 -5.67 1.70
C MET A 66 25.37 -6.92 1.50
N ILE A 67 24.76 -8.06 1.14
CA ILE A 67 25.48 -9.31 0.86
C ILE A 67 26.47 -9.11 -0.30
N GLN A 68 26.03 -8.49 -1.40
CA GLN A 68 26.88 -8.21 -2.55
C GLN A 68 28.11 -7.36 -2.17
N ILE A 69 27.94 -6.36 -1.30
CA ILE A 69 29.04 -5.52 -0.83
C ILE A 69 29.99 -6.35 0.04
N SER A 70 29.47 -7.13 1.00
CA SER A 70 30.31 -7.95 1.87
C SER A 70 31.11 -9.03 1.12
N ASP A 71 30.54 -9.63 0.07
CA ASP A 71 31.27 -10.60 -0.77
C ASP A 71 32.44 -9.94 -1.50
N SER A 72 32.25 -8.71 -1.99
CA SER A 72 33.33 -7.96 -2.65
C SER A 72 34.46 -7.58 -1.69
N GLU A 73 34.14 -7.17 -0.47
CA GLU A 73 35.14 -6.84 0.56
C GLU A 73 35.90 -8.09 1.03
N MET A 74 35.20 -9.22 1.13
CA MET A 74 35.79 -10.51 1.52
C MET A 74 36.73 -11.07 0.44
N GLU A 75 36.37 -10.95 -0.84
CA GLU A 75 37.27 -11.28 -1.96
C GLU A 75 38.55 -10.44 -1.94
N ASP A 76 38.43 -9.13 -1.70
CA ASP A 76 39.58 -8.22 -1.68
C ASP A 76 40.51 -8.50 -0.50
N ALA A 77 39.95 -8.83 0.66
CA ALA A 77 40.72 -9.30 1.81
C ALA A 77 41.46 -10.61 1.51
N GLN A 78 40.81 -11.59 0.88
CA GLN A 78 41.42 -12.86 0.50
C GLN A 78 42.57 -12.67 -0.51
N LYS A 79 42.40 -11.79 -1.50
CA LYS A 79 43.46 -11.45 -2.47
C LYS A 79 44.68 -10.84 -1.76
N ARG A 80 44.47 -9.94 -0.80
CA ARG A 80 45.56 -9.34 0.00
C ARG A 80 46.31 -10.38 0.83
N ILE A 81 45.59 -11.27 1.52
CA ILE A 81 46.20 -12.36 2.31
C ILE A 81 47.01 -13.28 1.39
N THR A 82 46.45 -13.67 0.25
CA THR A 82 47.14 -14.55 -0.72
C THR A 82 48.42 -13.92 -1.24
N LYS A 83 48.43 -12.59 -1.46
CA LYS A 83 49.63 -11.86 -1.85
C LYS A 83 50.70 -11.87 -0.75
N LEU A 84 50.29 -11.60 0.49
CA LEU A 84 51.20 -11.63 1.65
C LEU A 84 51.81 -13.02 1.87
N VAL A 85 51.00 -14.08 1.77
CA VAL A 85 51.49 -15.47 1.86
C VAL A 85 52.54 -15.75 0.79
N ARG A 86 52.30 -15.36 -0.47
CA ARG A 86 53.29 -15.52 -1.55
C ARG A 86 54.57 -14.73 -1.34
N GLU A 87 54.49 -13.54 -0.75
CA GLU A 87 55.67 -12.74 -0.40
C GLU A 87 56.46 -13.40 0.72
N ILE A 88 55.79 -13.95 1.74
CA ILE A 88 56.42 -14.74 2.80
C ILE A 88 57.09 -15.99 2.22
N ASP A 89 56.39 -16.75 1.37
CA ASP A 89 56.93 -17.94 0.73
C ASP A 89 58.18 -17.61 -0.11
N ARG A 90 58.18 -16.46 -0.80
CA ARG A 90 59.37 -15.95 -1.50
C ARG A 90 60.51 -15.65 -0.53
N CYS A 91 60.24 -14.95 0.56
CA CYS A 91 61.26 -14.64 1.57
C CYS A 91 61.83 -15.92 2.21
N ILE A 92 61.00 -16.91 2.51
CA ILE A 92 61.43 -18.21 3.03
C ILE A 92 62.33 -18.92 2.01
N SER A 93 61.93 -18.96 0.74
CA SER A 93 62.72 -19.59 -0.33
C SER A 93 64.10 -18.93 -0.57
N LEU A 94 64.25 -17.66 -0.20
CA LEU A 94 65.52 -16.92 -0.28
C LEU A 94 66.44 -17.18 0.93
N ILE A 95 65.92 -17.78 2.00
CA ILE A 95 66.67 -18.14 3.22
C ILE A 95 67.08 -19.62 3.22
N ASP A 96 66.34 -20.48 2.51
CA ASP A 96 66.69 -21.90 2.30
C ASP A 96 67.74 -22.13 1.19
N VAL A 97 68.60 -21.12 0.92
CA VAL A 97 69.78 -21.18 0.02
C VAL A 97 71.03 -20.78 0.78
#